data_AF-A0A2N0KJ82-F1
#
_entry.id   AF-A0A2N0KJ82-F1
#
_cell.length_a   1.000
_cell.length_b   1.000
_cell.length_c   1.000
_cell.angle_alpha   90.00
_cell.angle_beta   90.00
_cell.angle_gamma   90.00
#
_symmetry.space_group_name_H-M   'P 1'
#
loop_
_entity.id
_entity.type
_entity.pdbx_description
1 polymer ?
#
loop_
_entity_poly.entity_id
_entity_poly.type
_entity_poly.pdbx_seq_one_letter_code
_entity_poly.pdbx_strand_id
1 'polypeptide(L)'
;MVSKPKLSPKCQLFFDRFANRVNKQSPKPADWELFYDFMAVCHAQRSEVDGTELYHILVDAGFPQGSAHPLSMFYKQGWSLLNRPEGYDQIPTG
;
A
#
# COMPACT_ATOMS: atom_id res chain seq x y z
N MET A 1 13.72 9.89 19.83
CA MET A 1 12.92 10.42 18.71
C MET A 1 13.06 9.43 17.57
N VAL A 2 12.02 8.63 17.30
CA VAL A 2 12.04 7.68 16.18
C VAL A 2 11.82 8.49 14.92
N SER A 3 12.83 8.55 14.05
CA SER A 3 12.75 9.21 12.75
C SER A 3 11.51 8.70 12.02
N LYS A 4 10.60 9.60 11.62
CA LYS A 4 9.46 9.23 10.77
C LYS A 4 10.00 8.43 9.60
N PRO A 5 9.61 7.16 9.45
CA PRO A 5 10.09 6.39 8.33
C PRO A 5 9.40 7.00 7.10
N LYS A 6 10.24 7.43 6.16
CA LYS A 6 9.83 8.29 5.05
C LYS A 6 9.71 7.41 3.83
N LEU A 7 8.51 7.38 3.26
CA LEU A 7 8.33 6.96 1.88
C LEU A 7 9.39 7.66 1.01
N SER A 8 9.92 6.95 0.02
CA SER A 8 10.75 7.60 -0.99
C SER A 8 9.96 8.78 -1.61
N PRO A 9 10.62 9.82 -2.14
CA PRO A 9 9.91 10.97 -2.71
C PRO A 9 8.84 10.60 -3.76
N LYS A 10 9.09 9.55 -4.56
CA LYS A 10 8.12 9.09 -5.57
C LYS A 10 6.97 8.31 -4.94
N CYS A 11 7.25 7.43 -3.99
CA CYS A 11 6.22 6.71 -3.24
C CYS A 11 5.32 7.68 -2.47
N GLN A 12 5.90 8.71 -1.85
CA GLN A 12 5.16 9.77 -1.17
C GLN A 12 4.21 10.50 -2.10
N LEU A 13 4.66 10.87 -3.31
CA LEU A 13 3.81 11.54 -4.30
C LEU A 13 2.55 10.73 -4.64
N PHE A 14 2.69 9.42 -4.82
CA PHE A 14 1.55 8.55 -5.14
C PHE A 14 0.68 8.27 -3.92
N PHE A 15 1.29 8.12 -2.74
CA PHE A 15 0.55 8.06 -1.48
C PHE A 15 -0.31 9.31 -1.27
N ASP A 16 0.26 10.51 -1.45
CA ASP A 16 -0.47 11.76 -1.29
C ASP A 16 -1.63 11.88 -2.29
N ARG A 17 -1.45 11.41 -3.53
CA ARG A 17 -2.54 11.35 -4.52
C ARG A 17 -3.70 10.46 -4.07
N PHE A 18 -3.37 9.28 -3.52
CA PHE A 18 -4.36 8.38 -2.94
C PHE A 18 -5.04 9.03 -1.73
N ALA A 19 -4.27 9.46 -0.73
CA ALA A 19 -4.75 9.96 0.56
C ALA A 19 -5.60 11.24 0.44
N ASN A 20 -5.35 12.08 -0.58
CA ASN A 20 -6.12 13.30 -0.80
C ASN A 20 -7.43 13.09 -1.57
N ARG A 21 -7.62 11.94 -2.22
CA ARG A 21 -8.81 11.67 -3.06
C ARG A 21 -9.78 10.69 -2.43
N VAL A 22 -9.27 9.71 -1.70
CA VAL A 22 -10.09 8.64 -1.12
C VAL A 22 -11.02 9.14 -0.04
N ASN A 23 -12.24 8.59 0.01
CA ASN A 23 -13.04 8.67 1.21
C ASN A 23 -12.41 7.79 2.30
N LYS A 24 -11.67 8.42 3.21
CA LYS A 24 -10.90 7.74 4.26
C LYS A 24 -11.75 6.86 5.19
N GLN A 25 -13.05 7.13 5.34
CA GLN A 25 -13.92 6.29 6.18
C GLN A 25 -14.39 5.03 5.47
N SER A 26 -14.57 5.10 4.15
CA SER A 26 -15.10 4.01 3.35
C SER A 26 -14.55 4.12 1.92
N PRO A 27 -13.32 3.61 1.68
CA PRO A 27 -12.72 3.60 0.35
C PRO A 27 -13.60 2.85 -0.64
N LYS A 28 -14.02 3.51 -1.73
CA LYS A 28 -14.81 2.91 -2.80
C LYS A 28 -13.89 2.21 -3.79
N PRO A 29 -14.37 1.23 -4.58
CA PRO A 29 -13.55 0.52 -5.57
C PRO A 29 -12.68 1.43 -6.47
N ALA A 30 -13.19 2.57 -6.93
CA ALA A 30 -12.41 3.54 -7.72
C ALA A 30 -11.23 4.17 -6.96
N ASP A 31 -11.29 4.25 -5.63
CA ASP A 31 -10.19 4.73 -4.79
C ASP A 31 -9.05 3.69 -4.69
N TRP A 32 -9.33 2.41 -4.96
CA TRP A 32 -8.33 1.35 -4.89
C TRP A 32 -7.34 1.42 -6.04
N GLU A 33 -7.72 1.96 -7.21
CA GLU A 33 -6.80 2.17 -8.33
C GLU A 33 -5.60 3.03 -7.89
N LEU A 34 -5.87 4.12 -7.18
CA LEU A 34 -4.81 5.01 -6.67
C LEU A 34 -3.95 4.33 -5.59
N PHE A 35 -4.55 3.44 -4.79
CA PHE A 35 -3.82 2.65 -3.81
C PHE A 35 -2.91 1.61 -4.46
N TYR A 36 -3.38 0.95 -5.53
CA TYR A 36 -2.60 0.00 -6.31
C TYR A 36 -1.48 0.70 -7.10
N ASP A 37 -1.72 1.90 -7.64
CA ASP A 37 -0.67 2.72 -8.25
C ASP A 37 0.45 3.04 -7.26
N PHE A 38 0.09 3.42 -6.03
CA PHE A 38 1.06 3.63 -4.95
C PHE A 38 1.88 2.35 -4.69
N MET A 39 1.21 1.21 -4.53
CA MET A 39 1.88 -0.07 -4.29
C MET A 39 2.81 -0.48 -5.44
N ALA A 40 2.36 -0.33 -6.69
CA ALA A 40 3.14 -0.63 -7.88
C ALA A 40 4.39 0.26 -7.98
N VAL A 41 4.27 1.55 -7.64
CA VAL A 41 5.41 2.48 -7.61
C VAL A 41 6.40 2.11 -6.51
N CYS A 42 5.93 1.75 -5.30
CA CYS A 42 6.79 1.23 -4.24
C CYS A 42 7.57 0.00 -4.71
N HIS A 43 6.89 -0.94 -5.39
CA HIS A 43 7.51 -2.18 -5.86
C HIS A 43 8.55 -1.92 -6.95
N ALA A 44 8.21 -1.09 -7.94
CA ALA A 44 9.14 -0.69 -8.99
C ALA A 44 10.40 0.02 -8.46
N GLN A 45 10.29 0.71 -7.32
CA GLN A 45 11.43 1.34 -6.64
C GLN A 45 12.15 0.42 -5.64
N ARG A 46 11.68 -0.82 -5.45
CA ARG A 46 12.14 -1.73 -4.40
C ARG A 46 12.14 -1.07 -3.01
N SER A 47 11.16 -0.22 -2.78
CA SER A 47 11.00 0.57 -1.56
C SER A 47 9.81 0.03 -0.77
N GLU A 48 9.95 -1.18 -0.22
CA GLU A 48 8.94 -1.78 0.64
C GLU A 48 8.66 -0.87 1.84
N VAL A 49 7.39 -0.75 2.18
CA VAL A 49 6.94 -0.09 3.41
C VAL A 49 6.43 -1.17 4.34
N ASP A 50 6.96 -1.26 5.56
CA ASP A 50 6.46 -2.24 6.52
C ASP A 50 4.96 -1.99 6.79
N GLY A 51 4.19 -3.06 7.02
CA GLY A 51 2.75 -2.93 7.26
C GLY A 51 2.41 -2.09 8.50
N THR A 52 3.23 -2.17 9.55
CA THR A 52 3.06 -1.36 10.77
C THR A 52 3.39 0.10 10.50
N GLU A 53 4.43 0.34 9.70
CA GLU A 53 4.81 1.67 9.25
C GLU A 53 3.71 2.31 8.41
N LEU A 54 3.21 1.59 7.41
CA LEU A 54 2.15 2.09 6.52
C LEU A 54 0.87 2.39 7.30
N TYR A 55 0.54 1.57 8.30
CA TYR A 55 -0.57 1.86 9.22
C TYR A 55 -0.41 3.23 9.89
N HIS A 56 0.76 3.54 10.44
CA HIS A 56 1.01 4.84 11.05
C HIS A 56 0.97 5.98 10.02
N ILE A 57 1.51 5.78 8.81
CA ILE A 57 1.44 6.77 7.73
C ILE A 57 -0.02 7.07 7.35
N LEU A 58 -0.88 6.05 7.27
CA LEU A 58 -2.31 6.20 7.00
C LEU A 58 -3.02 6.95 8.14
N VAL A 59 -2.74 6.60 9.40
CA VAL A 59 -3.32 7.30 10.55
C VAL A 59 -2.88 8.77 10.59
N ASP A 60 -1.59 9.05 10.35
CA ASP A 60 -1.03 10.41 10.24
C ASP A 60 -1.68 11.20 9.09
N ALA A 61 -2.06 10.51 8.01
CA ALA A 61 -2.80 11.09 6.88
C ALA A 61 -4.32 11.27 7.17
N GLY A 62 -4.79 10.94 8.38
CA GLY A 62 -6.16 11.14 8.82
C GLY A 62 -7.12 10.00 8.50
N PHE A 63 -6.62 8.80 8.21
CA PHE A 63 -7.47 7.62 8.08
C PHE A 63 -7.88 7.11 9.47
N PRO A 64 -9.18 6.82 9.71
CA PRO A 64 -9.59 6.17 10.93
C PRO A 64 -8.96 4.77 11.03
N GLN A 65 -8.63 4.32 12.23
CA GLN A 65 -7.94 3.04 12.46
C GLN A 65 -8.65 1.85 11.80
N GLY A 66 -9.99 1.84 11.83
CA GLY A 66 -10.81 0.81 11.19
C GLY A 66 -10.66 0.70 9.67
N SER A 67 -10.18 1.77 9.01
CA SER A 67 -9.82 1.76 7.58
C SER A 67 -8.33 1.57 7.35
N ALA A 68 -7.48 2.15 8.21
CA ALA A 68 -6.02 2.11 8.07
C ALA A 68 -5.47 0.69 8.24
N HIS A 69 -6.02 -0.09 9.18
CA HIS A 69 -5.55 -1.44 9.46
C HIS A 69 -5.81 -2.43 8.29
N PRO A 70 -7.02 -2.49 7.69
CA PRO A 70 -7.23 -3.26 6.47
C PRO A 70 -6.32 -2.83 5.32
N LEU A 71 -6.16 -1.52 5.09
CA LEU A 71 -5.31 -1.01 4.00
C LEU A 71 -3.85 -1.44 4.16
N SER A 72 -3.29 -1.36 5.36
CA SER A 72 -1.90 -1.80 5.57
C SER A 72 -1.74 -3.31 5.40
N MET A 73 -2.75 -4.11 5.77
CA MET A 73 -2.77 -5.54 5.52
C MET A 73 -2.86 -5.86 4.02
N PHE A 74 -3.70 -5.15 3.26
CA PHE A 74 -3.80 -5.31 1.81
C PHE A 74 -2.50 -4.94 1.10
N TYR A 75 -1.81 -3.89 1.54
CA TYR A 75 -0.49 -3.56 1.01
C TYR A 75 0.50 -4.71 1.22
N LYS A 76 0.61 -5.25 2.44
CA LYS A 76 1.51 -6.37 2.74
C LYS A 76 1.20 -7.60 1.88
N GLN A 77 -0.08 -7.91 1.71
CA GLN A 77 -0.52 -9.02 0.86
C GLN A 77 -0.18 -8.76 -0.61
N GLY A 78 -0.49 -7.57 -1.13
CA GLY A 78 -0.19 -7.19 -2.50
C GLY A 78 1.32 -7.16 -2.79
N TRP A 79 2.14 -6.68 -1.86
CA TRP A 79 3.60 -6.77 -1.94
C TRP A 79 4.09 -8.21 -2.04
N SER A 80 3.52 -9.10 -1.22
CA SER A 80 3.86 -10.53 -1.26
C SER A 80 3.47 -11.16 -2.60
N LEU A 81 2.33 -10.75 -3.18
CA LEU A 81 1.88 -11.20 -4.51
C LEU A 81 2.83 -10.73 -5.62
N LEU A 82 3.24 -9.46 -5.59
CA LEU A 82 4.14 -8.87 -6.59
C LEU A 82 5.56 -9.45 -6.56
N ASN A 83 5.95 -10.10 -5.45
CA ASN A 83 7.23 -10.78 -5.31
C ASN A 83 7.14 -12.29 -5.50
N ARG A 84 5.98 -12.84 -5.90
CA ARG A 84 5.90 -14.26 -6.24
C ARG A 84 6.80 -14.58 -7.43
N PRO A 85 7.55 -15.70 -7.38
CA PRO A 85 8.31 -16.15 -8.53
C PRO A 85 7.36 -16.50 -9.68
N GLU A 86 7.83 -16.27 -10.91
CA GLU A 86 7.12 -16.69 -12.12
C GLU A 86 6.82 -18.20 -12.05
N GLY A 87 5.59 -18.59 -12.41
CA GLY A 87 5.13 -19.97 -12.37
C GLY A 87 4.33 -20.39 -11.12
N TYR A 88 4.15 -19.51 -10.13
CA TYR A 88 3.32 -19.81 -8.94
C TYR A 88 1.87 -20.19 -9.29
N ASP A 89 1.31 -19.62 -10.36
CA ASP A 89 -0.07 -19.85 -10.78
C ASP A 89 -0.23 -21.03 -11.77
N GLN A 90 0.84 -21.80 -12.03
CA GLN A 90 0.73 -23.00 -12.86
C GLN A 90 -0.01 -24.09 -12.08
N ILE A 91 -1.25 -24.38 -12.52
CA ILE A 91 -2.01 -25.54 -12.05
C ILE A 91 -1.25 -26.80 -12.51
N PRO A 92 -0.90 -27.75 -11.63
CA PRO A 92 -0.24 -28.98 -12.03
C PRO A 92 -1.12 -29.72 -13.04
N THR A 93 -0.69 -29.78 -14.29
CA THR A 93 -1.26 -30.70 -15.28
C THR A 93 -0.70 -32.10 -14.98
N GLY A 94 -1.43 -32.84 -14.14
CA GLY A 94 -1.27 -34.28 -13.98
C GLY A 94 -1.98 -35.07 -15.08
#